data_AF-A0A970F8S9-F1
#
_entry.id   AF-A0A970F8S9-F1
#
_cell.length_a   1.000
_cell.length_b   1.000
_cell.length_c   1.000
_cell.angle_alpha   90.00
_cell.angle_beta   90.00
_cell.angle_gamma   90.00
#
_symmetry.space_group_name_H-M   'P 1'
#
loop_
_entity.id
_entity.type
_entity.pdbx_description
1 polymer ?
#
loop_
_entity_poly.entity_id
_entity_poly.type
_entity_poly.pdbx_seq_one_letter_code
_entity_poly.pdbx_strand_id
1 'polypeptide(L)' 'MAHPRYGEWPDLSKEELEKLVWSMPTVQVAELFGVSDTAVGKRCRVLGIKKPPRGFWSKVEAGIVPHPNGKRIDL' A
#
# COMPACT_ATOMS: atom_id res chain seq x y z
N MET A 1 -9.55 -6.22 16.12
CA MET A 1 -8.36 -6.24 15.24
C MET A 1 -7.39 -5.21 15.77
N ALA A 2 -6.15 -5.59 16.04
CA ALA A 2 -5.10 -4.61 16.33
C ALA A 2 -4.57 -4.13 14.97
N HIS A 3 -4.65 -2.82 14.73
CA HIS A 3 -3.97 -2.20 13.58
C HIS A 3 -2.56 -1.85 14.06
N PRO A 4 -1.49 -2.51 13.55
CA PRO A 4 -0.14 -2.39 14.11
C PRO A 4 0.40 -0.96 14.19
N ARG A 5 -0.12 -0.07 13.35
CA ARG A 5 0.28 1.33 13.22
C ARG A 5 -0.88 2.30 13.44
N TYR A 6 -1.85 1.89 14.27
CA TYR A 6 -3.01 2.73 14.60
C TYR A 6 -2.56 4.09 15.16
N GLY A 7 -3.16 5.17 14.67
CA GLY A 7 -2.85 6.53 15.12
C GLY A 7 -1.64 7.19 14.43
N GLU A 8 -0.79 6.42 13.74
CA GLU A 8 0.35 6.98 12.97
C GLU A 8 -0.06 7.54 11.60
N TRP A 9 -1.33 7.35 11.20
CA TRP A 9 -1.82 7.81 9.90
C TRP A 9 -1.56 9.30 9.67
N PRO A 10 -1.92 10.25 10.56
CA PRO A 10 -1.76 11.68 10.30
C PRO A 10 -0.32 12.06 9.93
N ASP A 11 0.66 11.48 10.63
CA ASP A 11 2.09 11.80 10.50
C ASP A 11 2.82 11.02 9.40
N LEU A 12 2.12 10.12 8.68
CA LEU A 12 2.72 9.32 7.60
C LEU A 12 3.26 10.21 6.47
N SER A 13 4.58 10.14 6.24
CA SER A 13 5.25 10.92 5.21
C SER A 13 4.88 10.47 3.79
N LYS A 14 5.06 11.37 2.81
CA LYS A 14 4.84 11.06 1.38
C LYS A 14 5.71 9.90 0.91
N GLU A 15 6.99 9.91 1.27
CA GLU A 15 7.97 8.90 0.85
C GLU A 15 7.64 7.53 1.43
N GLU A 16 7.23 7.48 2.70
CA GLU A 16 6.86 6.22 3.35
C GLU A 16 5.58 5.66 2.75
N LEU A 17 4.58 6.50 2.50
CA LEU A 17 3.37 6.08 1.82
C LEU A 17 3.65 5.55 0.42
N GLU A 18 4.55 6.18 -0.34
CA GLU A 18 4.98 5.69 -1.66
C GLU A 18 5.64 4.31 -1.58
N LYS A 19 6.58 4.13 -0.65
CA LYS A 19 7.20 2.81 -0.42
C LYS A 19 6.17 1.75 -0.08
N LEU A 20 5.23 2.06 0.81
CA LEU A 20 4.18 1.12 1.24
C LEU A 20 3.29 0.68 0.08
N VAL A 21 2.77 1.61 -0.73
CA VAL A 21 1.87 1.26 -1.84
C VAL A 21 2.57 0.54 -2.99
N TRP A 22 3.90 0.62 -3.06
CA TRP A 22 4.74 -0.21 -3.94
C TRP A 22 5.22 -1.51 -3.29
N SER A 23 5.03 -1.68 -1.99
CA SER A 23 5.44 -2.89 -1.28
C SER A 23 4.28 -3.85 -1.00
N MET A 24 3.05 -3.35 -0.95
CA MET A 24 1.86 -4.16 -0.70
C MET A 24 0.57 -3.54 -1.26
N PRO A 25 -0.52 -4.32 -1.40
CA PRO A 25 -1.84 -3.81 -1.77
C PRO A 25 -2.33 -2.70 -0.84
N THR A 26 -3.09 -1.74 -1.38
CA THR A 26 -3.65 -0.62 -0.58
C THR A 26 -4.58 -1.07 0.54
N VAL A 27 -5.19 -2.26 0.43
CA VAL A 27 -5.99 -2.87 1.49
C VAL A 27 -5.10 -3.22 2.69
N GLN A 28 -3.96 -3.86 2.47
CA GLN A 28 -3.00 -4.17 3.53
C GLN A 28 -2.43 -2.89 4.15
N VAL A 29 -2.12 -1.88 3.35
CA VAL A 29 -1.72 -0.56 3.87
C VAL A 29 -2.81 0.01 4.78
N ALA A 30 -4.07 -0.07 4.37
CA ALA A 30 -5.19 0.46 5.15
C ALA A 30 -5.36 -0.29 6.49
N GLU A 31 -5.20 -1.62 6.48
CA GLU A 31 -5.21 -2.45 7.68
C GLU A 31 -4.08 -2.13 8.66
N LEU A 32 -2.89 -1.73 8.19
CA LEU A 32 -1.80 -1.32 9.07
C LEU A 32 -2.19 -0.12 9.95
N PHE A 33 -2.83 0.88 9.36
CA PHE A 33 -3.11 2.16 10.01
C PHE A 33 -4.54 2.27 10.57
N GLY A 34 -5.41 1.29 10.33
CA GLY A 34 -6.81 1.35 10.73
C GLY A 34 -7.62 2.39 9.96
N VAL A 35 -7.35 2.52 8.66
CA VAL A 35 -8.06 3.42 7.74
C VAL A 35 -8.74 2.61 6.62
N SER A 36 -9.43 3.27 5.68
CA SER A 36 -9.96 2.62 4.47
C SER A 36 -8.95 2.65 3.33
N ASP A 37 -9.01 1.66 2.42
CA ASP A 37 -8.22 1.64 1.17
C ASP A 37 -8.47 2.90 0.32
N THR A 38 -9.69 3.43 0.37
CA THR A 38 -10.06 4.69 -0.28
C THR A 38 -9.34 5.88 0.35
N ALA A 39 -9.14 5.90 1.68
CA ALA A 39 -8.33 6.93 2.34
C ALA A 39 -6.88 6.89 1.86
N VAL A 40 -6.31 5.69 1.69
CA VAL A 40 -4.98 5.49 1.11
C VAL A 40 -4.93 6.06 -0.32
N GLY A 41 -5.88 5.69 -1.17
CA GLY A 41 -5.96 6.18 -2.55
C GLY A 41 -6.11 7.71 -2.65
N LYS A 42 -6.95 8.31 -1.80
CA LYS A 42 -7.13 9.77 -1.72
C LYS A 42 -5.82 10.46 -1.31
N ARG A 43 -5.13 9.95 -0.29
CA ARG A 43 -3.87 10.53 0.17
C ARG A 43 -2.78 10.44 -0.89
N CYS A 44 -2.67 9.33 -1.63
CA CYS A 44 -1.76 9.24 -2.77
C CYS A 44 -2.06 10.31 -3.82
N ARG A 45 -3.34 10.54 -4.16
CA ARG A 45 -3.75 11.57 -5.12
C ARG A 45 -3.38 12.98 -4.63
N VAL A 46 -3.65 13.30 -3.37
CA VAL A 46 -3.35 14.61 -2.77
C VAL A 46 -1.84 14.87 -2.75
N LEU A 47 -1.04 13.85 -2.44
CA LEU A 47 0.42 13.98 -2.36
C LEU A 47 1.14 13.80 -3.70
N GLY A 48 0.41 13.53 -4.79
CA GLY A 48 0.98 13.27 -6.11
C GLY A 48 1.85 12.01 -6.17
N ILE A 49 1.53 10.99 -5.36
CA ILE A 49 2.26 9.71 -5.32
C ILE A 49 1.79 8.84 -6.50
N LYS A 50 2.73 8.34 -7.29
CA LYS A 50 2.45 7.31 -8.29
C LYS A 50 2.35 5.97 -7.57
N LYS A 51 1.16 5.35 -7.59
CA LYS A 51 0.94 4.02 -7.03
C LYS A 51 0.71 3.00 -8.15
N PRO A 52 0.85 1.69 -7.87
CA PRO A 52 0.60 0.67 -8.87
C PRO A 52 -0.81 0.77 -9.49
N PRO A 53 -0.96 0.49 -10.80
CA PRO A 53 -2.26 0.55 -11.46
C PRO A 53 -3.21 -0.51 -10.91
N ARG A 54 -4.51 -0.33 -11.17
CA ARG A 54 -5.52 -1.32 -10.79
C ARG A 54 -5.15 -2.70 -11.36
N GLY A 55 -5.23 -3.73 -10.51
CA GLY A 55 -4.91 -5.11 -10.89
C GLY A 55 -3.42 -5.42 -10.96
N PHE A 56 -2.51 -4.47 -10.69
CA PHE A 56 -1.08 -4.76 -10.58
C PHE A 56 -0.80 -5.83 -9.52
N TRP A 57 -1.31 -5.63 -8.31
CA TRP A 57 -1.11 -6.57 -7.21
C TRP A 57 -1.69 -7.96 -7.50
N SER A 58 -2.87 -8.05 -8.13
CA SER A 58 -3.41 -9.33 -8.57
C SER A 58 -2.53 -10.05 -9.59
N LYS A 59 -1.83 -9.31 -10.48
CA LYS A 59 -0.86 -9.89 -11.41
C LYS A 59 0.42 -10.33 -10.69
N VAL A 60 0.85 -9.60 -9.65
CA VAL A 60 1.99 -10.00 -8.81
C VAL A 60 1.67 -11.28 -8.05
N GLU A 61 0.49 -11.36 -7.41
CA GLU A 61 0.02 -12.56 -6.70
C GLU A 61 -0.14 -13.77 -7.64
N ALA A 62 -0.57 -13.54 -8.88
CA ALA A 62 -0.66 -14.58 -9.91
C ALA A 62 0.70 -14.97 -10.52
N GLY A 63 1.81 -14.34 -10.12
CA GLY A 63 3.14 -14.59 -10.67
C GLY A 63 3.34 -14.10 -12.12
N ILE A 64 2.42 -13.28 -12.63
CA ILE A 64 2.46 -12.73 -13.99
C ILE A 64 3.47 -11.57 -14.08
N VAL A 65 3.59 -10.80 -13.00
CA VAL A 65 4.53 -9.67 -12.88
C VAL A 65 5.40 -9.90 -11.65
N PRO A 66 6.73 -9.66 -11.73
CA PRO A 66 7.58 -9.79 -10.56
C PRO A 66 7.22 -8.75 -9.49
N HIS A 67 7.40 -9.12 -8.23
CA HIS A 67 7.26 -8.17 -7.13
C HIS A 67 8.27 -7.02 -7.31
N PRO A 68 7.86 -5.75 -7.23
CA PRO A 68 8.75 -4.60 -7.46
C PRO A 68 9.97 -4.57 -6.53
N ASN A 69 9.83 -5.08 -5.29
CA ASN A 69 10.94 -5.21 -4.34
C ASN A 69 11.67 -6.58 -4.35
N GLY A 70 11.42 -7.43 -5.35
CA GLY A 70 12.11 -8.72 -5.50
C GLY A 70 11.84 -9.79 -4.44
N LYS A 71 11.02 -9.51 -3.41
CA LYS A 71 10.61 -10.50 -2.41
C LYS A 71 9.36 -11.26 -2.86
N ARG A 72 9.38 -12.57 -2.68
CA ARG A 72 8.18 -13.43 -2.76
C ARG A 72 7.20 -12.95 -1.68
N ILE A 73 5.94 -12.77 -2.05
CA ILE A 73 4.87 -12.53 -1.07
C ILE A 73 4.73 -13.85 -0.29
N ASP A 74 5.40 -13.96 0.85
CA ASP A 74 5.10 -14.99 1.83
C ASP A 74 3.85 -14.51 2.58
N LEU A 75 2.68 -14.97 2.13
CA LEU A 75 1.40 -14.87 2.83
C LEU A 75 1.40 -15.81 4.05
#